data_AF-A0AAU3G9T3-F1
#
_entry.id   AF-A0AAU3G9T3-F1
#
_cell.length_a   1.000
_cell.length_b   1.000
_cell.length_c   1.000
_cell.angle_alpha   90.00
_cell.angle_beta   90.00
_cell.angle_gamma   90.00
#
_symmetry.space_group_name_H-M   'P 1'
#
loop_
_entity.id
_entity.type
_entity.pdbx_description
1 polymer ?
#
loop_
_entity_poly.entity_id
_entity_poly.type
_entity_poly.pdbx_seq_one_letter_code
_entity_poly.pdbx_strand_id
1 'polypeptide(L)'
;MRLDDIVLPDSSAARAALEVATAYCSPALLNHSVRSYLWSVSYGALNGIGFDAELLYVSALLHDIGLVREFDSHTVPFEEAGGHVAWVFCAAAGWPAERRTRASEVIVRHMWDEVDVSQDPEGHLLALATSLDISGRRPEAWPAEFIAEVLRRHPRLSLGDEFLACFRDQAERKPDGSAAQAVRSGIAGHIAANPLDLA
;
A
#
# COMPACT_ATOMS: atom_id res chain seq x y z
N MET A 1 -2.97 -17.58 13.15
CA MET A 1 -3.45 -16.20 13.05
C MET A 1 -4.68 -16.20 12.17
N ARG A 2 -5.77 -15.62 12.66
CA ARG A 2 -7.03 -15.39 11.93
C ARG A 2 -7.17 -13.91 11.66
N LEU A 3 -7.95 -13.55 10.64
CA LEU A 3 -8.17 -12.13 10.34
C LEU A 3 -8.87 -11.40 11.49
N ASP A 4 -9.76 -12.07 12.21
CA ASP A 4 -10.44 -11.50 13.39
C ASP A 4 -9.51 -11.25 14.59
N ASP A 5 -8.28 -11.77 14.58
CA ASP A 5 -7.28 -11.48 15.61
C ASP A 5 -6.63 -10.09 15.40
N ILE A 6 -6.82 -9.46 14.23
CA ILE A 6 -6.23 -8.17 13.88
C ILE A 6 -7.19 -7.05 14.28
N VAL A 7 -6.75 -6.20 15.20
CA VAL A 7 -7.47 -4.99 15.60
C VAL A 7 -7.06 -3.84 14.68
N LEU A 8 -8.01 -3.35 13.89
CA LEU A 8 -7.80 -2.14 13.07
C LEU A 8 -7.77 -0.90 13.97
N PRO A 9 -6.88 0.08 13.72
CA PRO A 9 -6.92 1.37 14.39
C PRO A 9 -8.27 2.07 14.17
N ASP A 10 -8.86 2.60 15.24
CA ASP A 10 -10.20 3.22 15.25
C ASP A 10 -10.18 4.73 15.57
N SER A 11 -8.97 5.32 15.61
CA SER A 11 -8.76 6.74 15.84
C SER A 11 -9.50 7.62 14.82
N SER A 12 -9.61 8.91 15.10
CA SER A 12 -10.18 9.87 14.14
C SER A 12 -9.40 9.89 12.83
N ALA A 13 -8.05 9.83 12.88
CA ALA A 13 -7.21 9.82 11.70
C ALA A 13 -7.40 8.54 10.89
N ALA A 14 -7.46 7.37 11.54
CA ALA A 14 -7.67 6.09 10.88
C ALA A 14 -9.03 6.02 10.17
N ARG A 15 -10.10 6.44 10.84
CA ARG A 15 -11.44 6.48 10.25
C ARG A 15 -11.52 7.46 9.08
N ALA A 16 -10.92 8.64 9.21
CA ALA A 16 -10.88 9.63 8.13
C ALA A 16 -10.05 9.14 6.93
N ALA A 17 -8.95 8.41 7.15
CA ALA A 17 -8.15 7.85 6.06
C ALA A 17 -8.95 6.80 5.28
N LEU A 18 -9.73 5.96 6.00
CA LEU A 18 -10.61 4.99 5.36
C LEU A 18 -11.73 5.68 4.58
N GLU A 19 -12.31 6.74 5.13
CA GLU A 19 -13.30 7.55 4.43
C GLU A 19 -12.75 8.16 3.13
N VAL A 20 -11.55 8.77 3.19
CA VAL A 20 -10.87 9.33 2.01
C VAL A 20 -10.59 8.25 0.97
N ALA A 21 -9.99 7.13 1.37
CA ALA A 21 -9.73 6.01 0.46
C ALA A 21 -11.03 5.48 -0.16
N THR A 22 -12.11 5.38 0.63
CA THR A 22 -13.43 4.94 0.14
C THR A 22 -14.05 5.93 -0.86
N ALA A 23 -13.83 7.22 -0.66
CA ALA A 23 -14.39 8.26 -1.52
C ALA A 23 -13.70 8.36 -2.89
N TYR A 24 -12.39 8.09 -2.95
CA TYR A 24 -11.57 8.37 -4.13
C TYR A 24 -11.00 7.14 -4.81
N CYS A 25 -10.67 6.07 -4.09
CA CYS A 25 -10.15 4.85 -4.69
C CYS A 25 -11.29 4.06 -5.34
N SER A 26 -10.97 3.32 -6.40
CA SER A 26 -11.85 2.27 -6.88
C SER A 26 -12.02 1.17 -5.82
N PRO A 27 -13.06 0.33 -5.92
CA PRO A 27 -13.19 -0.82 -5.02
C PRO A 27 -11.97 -1.76 -5.01
N ALA A 28 -11.28 -1.90 -6.15
CA ALA A 28 -10.09 -2.75 -6.26
C ALA A 28 -8.90 -2.13 -5.53
N LEU A 29 -8.64 -0.83 -5.72
CA LEU A 29 -7.59 -0.09 -5.02
C LEU A 29 -7.88 0.04 -3.52
N LEU A 30 -9.13 0.30 -3.12
CA LEU A 30 -9.51 0.33 -1.70
C LEU A 30 -9.24 -1.03 -1.04
N ASN A 31 -9.67 -2.12 -1.65
CA ASN A 31 -9.39 -3.46 -1.13
C ASN A 31 -7.90 -3.75 -1.10
N HIS A 32 -7.13 -3.31 -2.11
CA HIS A 32 -5.67 -3.41 -2.10
C HIS A 32 -5.06 -2.69 -0.91
N SER A 33 -5.41 -1.43 -0.67
CA SER A 33 -4.92 -0.65 0.47
C SER A 33 -5.24 -1.30 1.82
N VAL A 34 -6.45 -1.85 1.98
CA VAL A 34 -6.83 -2.60 3.18
C VAL A 34 -6.01 -3.89 3.31
N ARG A 35 -5.89 -4.67 2.23
CA ARG A 35 -5.06 -5.89 2.22
C ARG A 35 -3.60 -5.58 2.53
N SER A 36 -3.03 -4.51 2.00
CA SER A 36 -1.66 -4.08 2.28
C SER A 36 -1.45 -3.87 3.78
N TYR A 37 -2.38 -3.22 4.48
CA TYR A 37 -2.30 -3.14 5.95
C TYR A 37 -2.36 -4.52 6.63
N LEU A 38 -3.28 -5.39 6.21
CA LEU A 38 -3.45 -6.72 6.79
C LEU A 38 -2.22 -7.61 6.59
N TRP A 39 -1.58 -7.55 5.42
CA TRP A 39 -0.31 -8.21 5.14
C TRP A 39 0.82 -7.66 6.01
N SER A 40 0.91 -6.33 6.15
CA SER A 40 1.91 -5.68 6.98
C SER A 40 1.79 -6.06 8.46
N VAL A 41 0.61 -5.92 9.07
CA VAL A 41 0.39 -6.20 10.50
C VAL A 41 0.59 -7.69 10.83
N SER A 42 0.14 -8.58 9.94
CA SER A 42 0.31 -10.03 10.12
C SER A 42 1.77 -10.44 9.99
N TYR A 43 2.50 -9.90 9.01
CA TYR A 43 3.93 -10.17 8.87
C TYR A 43 4.72 -9.64 10.08
N GLY A 44 4.39 -8.43 10.56
CA GLY A 44 5.01 -7.86 11.74
C GLY A 44 4.80 -8.73 12.98
N ALA A 45 3.58 -9.23 13.20
CA ALA A 45 3.27 -10.12 14.31
C ALA A 45 3.96 -11.50 14.19
N LEU A 46 4.05 -12.08 12.99
CA LEU A 46 4.75 -13.35 12.76
C LEU A 46 6.27 -13.27 13.00
N ASN A 47 6.85 -12.09 12.80
CA ASN A 47 8.30 -11.87 12.86
C ASN A 47 8.76 -11.02 14.06
N GLY A 48 7.85 -10.65 14.97
CA GLY A 48 8.18 -9.84 16.15
C GLY A 48 8.66 -8.41 15.82
N ILE A 49 8.18 -7.83 14.72
CA ILE A 49 8.53 -6.46 14.30
C ILE A 49 7.55 -5.50 14.99
N GLY A 50 8.10 -4.57 15.79
CA GLY A 50 7.33 -3.48 16.39
C GLY A 50 7.19 -2.30 15.42
N PHE A 51 6.01 -1.69 15.39
CA PHE A 51 5.68 -0.55 14.53
C PHE A 51 4.55 0.30 15.13
N ASP A 52 4.38 1.53 14.66
CA ASP A 52 3.22 2.39 14.92
C ASP A 52 2.04 1.96 14.04
N ALA A 53 1.05 1.29 14.65
CA ALA A 53 -0.09 0.72 13.94
C ALA A 53 -0.98 1.76 13.26
N GLU A 54 -1.15 2.95 13.84
CA GLU A 54 -1.98 4.00 13.26
C GLU A 54 -1.24 4.70 12.10
N LEU A 55 0.08 4.94 12.23
CA LEU A 55 0.93 5.42 11.14
C LEU A 55 0.85 4.47 9.93
N LEU A 56 1.10 3.19 10.17
CA LEU A 56 1.07 2.18 9.12
C LEU A 56 -0.32 2.05 8.48
N TYR A 57 -1.40 2.12 9.26
CA TYR A 57 -2.76 2.03 8.74
C TYR A 57 -3.11 3.21 7.83
N VAL A 58 -2.82 4.44 8.28
CA VAL A 58 -3.07 5.65 7.48
C VAL A 58 -2.21 5.64 6.21
N SER A 59 -0.92 5.29 6.32
CA SER A 59 -0.04 5.18 5.16
C SER A 59 -0.53 4.11 4.19
N ALA A 60 -0.92 2.92 4.66
CA ALA A 60 -1.44 1.85 3.80
C ALA A 60 -2.73 2.25 3.08
N LEU A 61 -3.64 2.98 3.74
CA LEU A 61 -4.87 3.46 3.11
C LEU A 61 -4.66 4.54 2.05
N LEU A 62 -3.56 5.30 2.14
CA LEU A 62 -3.30 6.44 1.26
C LEU A 62 -2.14 6.23 0.28
N HIS A 63 -1.43 5.10 0.34
CA HIS A 63 -0.18 4.94 -0.43
C HIS A 63 -0.36 5.06 -1.95
N ASP A 64 -1.48 4.58 -2.46
CA ASP A 64 -1.85 4.62 -3.88
C ASP A 64 -2.73 5.82 -4.27
N ILE A 65 -3.00 6.74 -3.34
CA ILE A 65 -3.93 7.86 -3.63
C ILE A 65 -3.43 8.72 -4.80
N GLY A 66 -2.11 8.78 -5.03
CA GLY A 66 -1.50 9.46 -6.18
C GLY A 66 -1.75 8.79 -7.54
N LEU A 67 -2.30 7.57 -7.60
CA LEU A 67 -2.77 6.93 -8.83
C LEU A 67 -4.17 7.41 -9.23
N VAL A 68 -4.93 7.98 -8.29
CA VAL A 68 -6.26 8.51 -8.54
C VAL A 68 -6.16 9.87 -9.23
N ARG A 69 -6.98 10.09 -10.27
CA ARG A 69 -6.90 11.27 -11.15
C ARG A 69 -6.96 12.61 -10.42
N GLU A 70 -7.67 12.69 -9.29
CA GLU A 70 -7.83 13.90 -8.48
C GLU A 70 -6.54 14.33 -7.79
N PHE A 71 -5.62 13.40 -7.55
CA PHE A 71 -4.39 13.61 -6.77
C PHE A 71 -3.11 13.30 -7.53
N ASP A 72 -3.24 12.80 -8.75
CA ASP A 72 -2.11 12.50 -9.61
C ASP A 72 -1.40 13.78 -10.06
N SER A 73 -0.14 13.90 -9.67
CA SER A 73 0.71 15.00 -10.12
C SER A 73 1.17 14.80 -11.55
N HIS A 74 1.19 15.88 -12.33
CA HIS A 74 1.76 15.84 -13.68
C HIS A 74 3.28 15.64 -13.67
N THR A 75 3.98 16.09 -12.63
CA THR A 75 5.45 16.23 -12.66
C THR A 75 6.19 15.35 -11.67
N VAL A 76 5.53 14.80 -10.64
CA VAL A 76 6.18 13.92 -9.66
C VAL A 76 5.58 12.51 -9.69
N PRO A 77 6.38 11.46 -9.38
CA PRO A 77 5.89 10.09 -9.24
C PRO A 77 4.69 9.98 -8.28
N PHE A 78 3.84 8.98 -8.50
CA PHE A 78 2.58 8.84 -7.77
C PHE A 78 2.78 8.65 -6.26
N GLU A 79 3.85 7.96 -5.86
CA GLU A 79 4.20 7.73 -4.47
C GLU A 79 4.64 9.02 -3.77
N GLU A 80 5.30 9.94 -4.50
CA GLU A 80 5.64 11.27 -3.98
C GLU A 80 4.39 12.16 -3.89
N ALA A 81 3.53 12.14 -4.92
CA ALA A 81 2.25 12.84 -4.90
C ALA A 81 1.36 12.35 -3.75
N GLY A 82 1.25 11.03 -3.58
CA GLY A 82 0.54 10.40 -2.46
C GLY A 82 1.16 10.75 -1.11
N GLY A 83 2.49 10.79 -1.02
CA GLY A 83 3.21 11.25 0.15
C GLY A 83 2.87 12.71 0.52
N HIS A 84 2.76 13.61 -0.45
CA HIS A 84 2.32 14.99 -0.21
C HIS A 84 0.87 15.06 0.28
N VAL A 85 -0.04 14.28 -0.32
CA VAL A 85 -1.44 14.20 0.13
C VAL A 85 -1.50 13.70 1.57
N ALA A 86 -0.77 12.64 1.90
CA ALA A 86 -0.72 12.09 3.25
C ALA A 86 -0.17 13.10 4.27
N TRP A 87 0.83 13.91 3.88
CA TRP A 87 1.35 14.97 4.75
C TRP A 87 0.25 15.96 5.14
N VAL A 88 -0.49 16.46 4.14
CA VAL A 88 -1.59 17.42 4.32
C VAL A 88 -2.72 16.80 5.12
N PHE A 89 -3.10 15.55 4.79
CA PHE A 89 -4.09 14.79 5.53
C PHE A 89 -3.71 14.67 7.01
N CYS A 90 -2.48 14.24 7.32
CA CYS A 90 -2.01 14.09 8.69
C CYS A 90 -1.89 15.43 9.42
N ALA A 91 -1.62 16.53 8.70
CA ALA A 91 -1.68 17.87 9.25
C ALA A 91 -3.09 18.24 9.70
N ALA A 92 -4.10 17.99 8.85
CA ALA A 92 -5.50 18.21 9.18
C ALA A 92 -5.99 17.29 10.30
N ALA A 93 -5.45 16.06 10.38
CA ALA A 93 -5.72 15.11 11.46
C ALA A 93 -5.03 15.46 12.80
N GLY A 94 -4.23 16.54 12.84
CA GLY A 94 -3.61 17.04 14.07
C GLY A 94 -2.33 16.30 14.49
N TRP A 95 -1.72 15.50 13.61
CA TRP A 95 -0.46 14.81 13.93
C TRP A 95 0.69 15.81 14.10
N PRO A 96 1.73 15.50 14.90
CA PRO A 96 2.94 16.33 14.97
C PRO A 96 3.70 16.29 13.64
N ALA A 97 4.46 17.35 13.34
CA ALA A 97 5.12 17.52 12.05
C ALA A 97 6.04 16.34 11.69
N GLU A 98 6.78 15.78 12.64
CA GLU A 98 7.65 14.62 12.36
C GLU A 98 6.84 13.41 11.89
N ARG A 99 5.68 13.14 12.51
CA ARG A 99 4.84 11.99 12.15
C ARG A 99 4.16 12.15 10.78
N ARG A 100 3.88 13.38 10.36
CA ARG A 100 3.40 13.68 9.00
C ARG A 100 4.47 13.36 7.96
N THR A 101 5.70 13.79 8.22
CA THR A 101 6.85 13.47 7.36
C THR A 101 7.05 11.97 7.31
N ARG A 102 6.95 11.26 8.44
CA ARG A 102 6.99 9.79 8.46
C ARG A 102 5.91 9.14 7.60
N ALA A 103 4.67 9.63 7.64
CA ALA A 103 3.61 9.09 6.78
C ALA A 103 3.95 9.24 5.29
N SER A 104 4.48 10.39 4.89
CA SER A 104 4.95 10.63 3.52
C SER A 104 6.12 9.72 3.14
N GLU A 105 7.10 9.56 4.02
CA GLU A 105 8.26 8.70 3.78
C GLU A 105 7.88 7.23 3.65
N VAL A 106 7.01 6.72 4.53
CA VAL A 106 6.50 5.34 4.47
C VAL A 106 5.79 5.09 3.15
N ILE A 107 4.99 6.06 2.69
CA ILE A 107 4.36 5.97 1.37
C ILE A 107 5.43 6.00 0.29
N VAL A 108 6.34 6.96 0.21
CA VAL A 108 7.38 6.96 -0.86
C VAL A 108 8.18 5.64 -0.89
N ARG A 109 8.53 5.11 0.28
CA ARG A 109 9.32 3.88 0.42
C ARG A 109 8.56 2.60 0.05
N HIS A 110 7.24 2.63 -0.08
CA HIS A 110 6.47 1.44 -0.49
C HIS A 110 6.84 0.97 -1.92
N MET A 111 7.41 1.85 -2.74
CA MET A 111 7.89 1.55 -4.10
C MET A 111 9.36 1.13 -4.16
N TRP A 112 10.06 1.08 -3.03
CA TRP A 112 11.46 0.66 -3.01
C TRP A 112 11.58 -0.86 -3.04
N ASP A 113 12.69 -1.38 -3.58
CA ASP A 113 12.95 -2.82 -3.62
C ASP A 113 13.10 -3.43 -2.21
N GLU A 114 13.69 -2.66 -1.28
CA GLU A 114 13.90 -3.05 0.10
C GLU A 114 13.98 -1.82 1.01
N VAL A 115 13.52 -1.99 2.26
CA VAL A 115 13.66 -1.00 3.33
C VAL A 115 14.21 -1.73 4.55
N ASP A 116 15.25 -1.17 5.18
CA ASP A 116 15.86 -1.73 6.38
C ASP A 116 14.89 -1.63 7.57
N VAL A 117 14.41 -2.79 8.03
CA VAL A 117 13.46 -2.91 9.14
C VAL A 117 13.97 -2.31 10.45
N SER A 118 15.29 -2.23 10.66
CA SER A 118 15.89 -1.64 11.86
C SER A 118 15.82 -0.11 11.88
N GLN A 119 15.61 0.51 10.71
CA GLN A 119 15.53 1.96 10.54
C GLN A 119 14.09 2.43 10.32
N ASP A 120 13.31 1.68 9.54
CA ASP A 120 11.95 2.03 9.16
C ASP A 120 11.07 0.76 9.10
N PRO A 121 10.53 0.30 10.25
CA PRO A 121 9.69 -0.88 10.28
C PRO A 121 8.38 -0.67 9.50
N GLU A 122 7.76 0.51 9.52
CA GLU A 122 6.52 0.75 8.76
C GLU A 122 6.74 0.69 7.24
N GLY A 123 7.81 1.32 6.75
CA GLY A 123 8.21 1.31 5.35
C GLY A 123 8.59 -0.10 4.88
N HIS A 124 9.32 -0.86 5.72
CA HIS A 124 9.62 -2.27 5.46
C HIS A 124 8.36 -3.10 5.31
N LEU A 125 7.43 -2.99 6.26
CA LEU A 125 6.20 -3.77 6.26
C LEU A 125 5.29 -3.40 5.10
N LEU A 126 5.21 -2.11 4.72
CA LEU A 126 4.35 -1.68 3.63
C LEU A 126 4.92 -2.07 2.26
N ALA A 127 6.22 -1.87 2.02
CA ALA A 127 6.87 -2.29 0.77
C ALA A 127 6.77 -3.81 0.55
N LEU A 128 6.96 -4.60 1.62
CA LEU A 128 6.81 -6.05 1.57
C LEU A 128 5.36 -6.48 1.26
N ALA A 129 4.38 -5.81 1.89
CA ALA A 129 2.97 -6.10 1.71
C ALA A 129 2.46 -5.77 0.29
N THR A 130 2.80 -4.60 -0.24
CA THR A 130 2.40 -4.20 -1.60
C THR A 130 3.10 -5.07 -2.65
N SER A 131 4.33 -5.51 -2.40
CA SER A 131 5.05 -6.44 -3.27
C SER A 131 4.38 -7.82 -3.36
N LEU A 132 3.87 -8.36 -2.24
CA LEU A 132 3.02 -9.54 -2.26
C LEU A 132 1.76 -9.27 -3.10
N ASP A 133 1.03 -8.21 -2.78
CA ASP A 133 -0.32 -8.03 -3.32
C ASP A 133 -0.32 -7.67 -4.82
N ILE A 134 0.69 -6.95 -5.32
CA ILE A 134 0.80 -6.60 -6.75
C ILE A 134 1.57 -7.68 -7.53
N SER A 135 2.74 -8.09 -7.05
CA SER A 135 3.66 -8.94 -7.81
C SER A 135 3.68 -10.41 -7.38
N GLY A 136 2.92 -10.78 -6.34
CA GLY A 136 2.89 -12.15 -5.86
C GLY A 136 4.19 -12.58 -5.17
N ARG A 137 5.00 -11.65 -4.67
CA ARG A 137 6.29 -12.00 -4.07
C ARG A 137 6.11 -12.57 -2.67
N ARG A 138 6.86 -13.65 -2.39
CA ARG A 138 6.97 -14.31 -1.07
C ARG A 138 5.64 -14.71 -0.41
N PRO A 139 4.66 -15.31 -1.12
CA PRO A 139 3.39 -15.73 -0.52
C PRO A 139 3.60 -16.72 0.64
N GLU A 140 4.68 -17.50 0.60
CA GLU A 140 5.06 -18.44 1.66
C GLU A 140 5.37 -17.79 3.02
N ALA A 141 5.55 -16.46 3.06
CA ALA A 141 5.73 -15.73 4.31
C ALA A 141 4.45 -15.62 5.14
N TRP A 142 3.28 -15.96 4.58
CA TRP A 142 2.01 -16.01 5.31
C TRP A 142 1.40 -17.41 5.28
N PRO A 143 0.66 -17.81 6.34
CA PRO A 143 -0.14 -19.03 6.30
C PRO A 143 -1.18 -18.98 5.16
N ALA A 144 -1.26 -20.04 4.35
CA ALA A 144 -2.18 -20.10 3.21
C ALA A 144 -3.65 -19.88 3.61
N GLU A 145 -4.08 -20.39 4.78
CA GLU A 145 -5.43 -20.17 5.31
C GLU A 145 -5.71 -18.70 5.61
N PHE A 146 -4.70 -17.96 6.07
CA PHE A 146 -4.83 -16.53 6.34
C PHE A 146 -4.93 -15.74 5.03
N ILE A 147 -4.13 -16.09 4.02
CA ILE A 147 -4.23 -15.51 2.67
C ILE A 147 -5.66 -15.67 2.13
N ALA A 148 -6.17 -16.90 2.12
CA ALA A 148 -7.52 -17.20 1.64
C ALA A 148 -8.60 -16.43 2.41
N GLU A 149 -8.44 -16.29 3.73
CA GLU A 149 -9.38 -15.55 4.56
C GLU A 149 -9.42 -14.06 4.22
N VAL A 150 -8.26 -13.43 4.03
CA VAL A 150 -8.16 -12.01 3.64
C VAL A 150 -8.72 -11.78 2.24
N LEU A 151 -8.36 -12.62 1.26
CA LEU A 151 -8.86 -12.51 -0.12
C LEU A 151 -10.37 -12.70 -0.21
N ARG A 152 -10.96 -13.55 0.63
CA ARG A 152 -12.41 -13.72 0.71
C ARG A 152 -13.13 -12.48 1.24
N ARG A 153 -12.56 -11.77 2.23
CA ARG A 153 -13.18 -10.55 2.81
C ARG A 153 -12.89 -9.29 2.01
N HIS A 154 -11.72 -9.23 1.38
CA HIS A 154 -11.25 -8.11 0.57
C HIS A 154 -10.80 -8.64 -0.80
N PRO A 155 -11.74 -8.96 -1.70
CA PRO A 155 -11.42 -9.56 -3.00
C PRO A 155 -10.55 -8.64 -3.86
N ARG A 156 -9.71 -9.23 -4.72
CA ARG A 156 -8.80 -8.52 -5.62
C ARG A 156 -9.53 -7.77 -6.74
N LEU A 157 -10.69 -8.27 -7.16
CA LEU A 157 -11.49 -7.67 -8.23
C LEU A 157 -10.63 -7.46 -9.49
N SER A 158 -10.70 -6.29 -10.12
CA SER A 158 -9.94 -5.92 -11.32
C SER A 158 -8.54 -5.36 -11.03
N LEU A 159 -7.99 -5.55 -9.81
CA LEU A 159 -6.76 -4.89 -9.37
C LEU A 159 -5.62 -5.03 -10.37
N GLY A 160 -5.34 -6.24 -10.86
CA GLY A 160 -4.21 -6.47 -11.78
C GLY A 160 -4.29 -5.61 -13.05
N ASP A 161 -5.45 -5.59 -13.69
CA ASP A 161 -5.68 -4.82 -14.91
C ASP A 161 -5.66 -3.31 -14.65
N GLU A 162 -6.31 -2.87 -13.58
CA GLU A 162 -6.40 -1.46 -13.19
C GLU A 162 -5.03 -0.90 -12.82
N PHE A 163 -4.29 -1.61 -11.97
CA PHE A 163 -2.97 -1.19 -11.50
C PHE A 163 -1.95 -1.14 -12.65
N LEU A 164 -1.98 -2.13 -13.56
CA LEU A 164 -1.13 -2.11 -14.74
C LEU A 164 -1.46 -0.96 -15.69
N ALA A 165 -2.74 -0.63 -15.86
CA ALA A 165 -3.15 0.54 -16.65
C ALA A 165 -2.63 1.84 -16.01
N CYS A 166 -2.79 2.02 -14.70
CA CYS A 166 -2.23 3.14 -13.96
C CYS A 166 -0.71 3.24 -14.12
N PHE A 167 0.02 2.14 -13.96
CA PHE A 167 1.48 2.13 -14.08
C PHE A 167 1.97 2.48 -15.49
N ARG A 168 1.26 2.06 -16.53
CA ARG A 168 1.58 2.43 -17.93
C ARG A 168 1.38 3.91 -18.17
N ASP A 169 0.28 4.48 -17.69
CA ASP A 169 -0.01 5.91 -17.79
C ASP A 169 1.01 6.75 -17.00
N GLN A 170 1.36 6.31 -15.78
CA GLN A 170 2.45 6.91 -15.01
C GLN A 170 3.78 6.84 -15.77
N ALA A 171 4.10 5.69 -16.39
CA ALA A 171 5.34 5.50 -17.13
C ALA A 171 5.44 6.38 -18.39
N GLU A 172 4.32 6.63 -19.07
CA GLU A 172 4.27 7.50 -20.24
C GLU A 172 4.52 8.97 -19.85
N ARG A 173 3.90 9.43 -18.76
CA ARG A 173 3.98 10.83 -18.33
C ARG A 173 5.24 11.15 -17.52
N LYS A 174 5.73 10.18 -16.74
CA LYS A 174 6.85 10.30 -15.79
C LYS A 174 7.86 9.17 -16.03
N PRO A 175 8.62 9.21 -17.14
CA PRO A 175 9.46 8.08 -17.59
C PRO A 175 10.61 7.71 -16.64
N ASP A 176 11.02 8.63 -15.77
CA ASP A 176 12.08 8.41 -14.78
C ASP A 176 11.54 7.95 -13.40
N GLY A 177 10.22 7.87 -13.23
CA GLY A 177 9.57 7.45 -11.97
C GLY A 177 9.60 5.95 -11.71
N SER A 178 9.29 5.56 -10.47
CA SER A 178 9.31 4.15 -10.03
C SER A 178 8.33 3.27 -10.81
N ALA A 179 7.12 3.77 -11.13
CA ALA A 179 6.15 3.05 -11.96
C ALA A 179 6.71 2.75 -13.36
N ALA A 180 7.45 3.68 -13.96
CA ALA A 180 8.13 3.49 -15.23
C ALA A 180 9.22 2.42 -15.13
N GLN A 181 9.99 2.43 -14.04
CA GLN A 181 10.97 1.39 -13.76
C GLN A 181 10.31 0.01 -13.57
N ALA A 182 9.20 -0.07 -12.83
CA ALA A 182 8.45 -1.32 -12.66
C ALA A 182 7.92 -1.87 -14.00
N VAL A 183 7.39 -1.02 -14.87
CA VAL A 183 6.98 -1.40 -16.23
C VAL A 183 8.16 -1.97 -17.03
N ARG A 184 9.32 -1.29 -17.03
CA ARG A 184 10.53 -1.77 -17.71
C ARG A 184 11.06 -3.08 -17.13
N SER A 185 10.92 -3.29 -15.83
CA SER A 185 11.34 -4.49 -15.12
C SER A 185 10.34 -5.65 -15.24
N GLY A 186 9.25 -5.51 -16.00
CA GLY A 186 8.34 -6.61 -16.32
C GLY A 186 7.21 -6.84 -15.31
N ILE A 187 6.78 -5.81 -14.56
CA ILE A 187 5.67 -5.89 -13.60
C ILE A 187 4.40 -6.54 -14.20
N ALA A 188 4.13 -6.35 -15.49
CA ALA A 188 3.00 -6.96 -16.18
C ALA A 188 3.01 -8.49 -16.14
N GLY A 189 4.19 -9.11 -16.26
CA GLY A 189 4.32 -10.56 -16.17
C GLY A 189 4.09 -11.07 -14.75
N HIS A 190 4.56 -10.32 -13.75
CA HIS A 190 4.35 -10.64 -12.34
C HIS A 190 2.88 -10.53 -11.93
N ILE A 191 2.19 -9.47 -12.36
CA ILE A 191 0.75 -9.28 -12.13
C ILE A 191 -0.04 -10.43 -12.77
N ALA A 192 0.25 -10.77 -14.03
CA ALA A 192 -0.45 -11.85 -14.73
C ALA A 192 -0.22 -13.24 -14.12
N ALA A 193 0.92 -13.44 -13.45
CA ALA A 193 1.29 -14.69 -12.78
C ALA A 193 1.06 -14.67 -11.26
N ASN A 194 0.33 -13.67 -10.74
CA ASN A 194 0.17 -13.48 -9.31
C ASN A 194 -0.63 -14.66 -8.69
N PRO A 195 -0.05 -15.42 -7.74
CA PRO A 195 -0.70 -16.59 -7.16
C PRO A 195 -1.95 -16.24 -6.34
N LEU A 196 -2.12 -14.98 -5.94
CA LEU A 196 -3.30 -14.53 -5.20
C LEU A 196 -4.56 -14.47 -6.08
N ASP A 197 -4.42 -14.46 -7.42
CA ASP A 197 -5.56 -14.53 -8.35
C ASP A 197 -6.05 -15.97 -8.58
N LEU A 198 -5.33 -16.96 -8.05
CA LEU A 198 -5.68 -18.40 -8.09
C LEU A 198 -6.22 -18.93 -6.76
N ALA A 199 -6.21 -18.11 -5.71
CA ALA A 199 -6.43 -18.48 -4.31
C ALA A 199 -7.87 -18.19 -3.82
#